data_AF-A0A9D7FTN9-F1
#
_entry.id   AF-A0A9D7FTN9-F1
#
_cell.length_a   1.000
_cell.length_b   1.000
_cell.length_c   1.000
_cell.angle_alpha   90.00
_cell.angle_beta   90.00
_cell.angle_gamma   90.00
#
_symmetry.space_group_name_H-M   'P 1'
#
loop_
_entity.id
_entity.type
_entity.pdbx_description
1 polymer ?
#
loop_
_entity_poly.entity_id
_entity_poly.type
_entity_poly.pdbx_seq_one_letter_code
_entity_poly.pdbx_strand_id
1 'polypeptide(L)'
;LPKDDPGLRAKAKDRWYVPDPNKAGDLEKLRERSLLKEFEEYKSTSQKRLKVFRIEAVRAGFRKAWQEHDYPTIIAVARKIPDAVLQEDPKLLMWYDQAITRSGED
;
A
#
# COMPACT_ATOMS: atom_id res chain seq x y z
N LEU A 1 -17.86 23.58 27.59
CA LEU A 1 -16.65 23.39 26.75
C LEU A 1 -16.71 21.99 26.15
N PRO A 2 -16.13 21.69 24.99
CA PRO A 2 -15.95 22.38 23.69
C PRO A 2 -16.31 21.38 22.55
N LYS A 3 -15.96 21.49 21.25
CA LYS A 3 -14.67 21.04 20.66
C LYS A 3 -14.58 21.36 19.15
N ASP A 4 -15.12 22.51 18.73
CA ASP A 4 -14.95 23.03 17.36
C ASP A 4 -13.74 23.97 17.31
N ASP A 5 -12.56 23.45 17.65
CA ASP A 5 -11.33 24.25 17.72
C ASP A 5 -10.38 23.91 16.55
N PRO A 6 -10.26 24.79 15.54
CA PRO A 6 -9.54 24.52 14.29
C PRO A 6 -8.00 24.59 14.39
N GLY A 7 -7.42 24.66 15.59
CA GLY A 7 -5.98 24.86 15.83
C GLY A 7 -5.08 23.62 15.91
N LEU A 8 -5.61 22.39 15.82
CA LEU A 8 -4.87 21.15 16.14
C LEU A 8 -4.70 20.16 14.96
N ARG A 9 -4.53 20.64 13.73
CA ARG A 9 -4.26 19.79 12.55
C ARG A 9 -2.95 20.11 11.85
N ALA A 10 -1.93 20.52 12.60
CA ALA A 10 -0.68 21.02 12.04
C ALA A 10 0.59 20.19 12.36
N LYS A 11 0.56 19.13 13.18
CA LYS A 11 1.80 18.38 13.51
C LYS A 11 1.57 16.89 13.78
N ALA A 12 2.42 16.06 13.17
CA ALA A 12 2.68 14.63 13.41
C ALA A 12 1.56 13.67 12.93
N LYS A 13 1.74 12.94 11.81
CA LYS A 13 2.41 11.62 11.76
C LYS A 13 2.19 10.84 13.06
N ASP A 14 1.44 9.75 12.96
CA ASP A 14 1.29 8.70 13.99
C ASP A 14 0.24 8.92 15.09
N ARG A 15 -1.05 8.89 14.72
CA ARG A 15 -2.13 8.44 15.62
C ARG A 15 -3.44 8.19 14.87
N TRP A 16 -3.68 6.91 14.61
CA TRP A 16 -4.98 6.24 14.68
C TRP A 16 -6.21 7.05 14.22
N TYR A 17 -6.55 6.88 12.94
CA TYR A 17 -7.86 7.21 12.40
C TYR A 17 -8.92 6.36 13.13
N VAL A 18 -9.83 7.00 13.87
CA VAL A 18 -11.03 6.35 14.42
C VAL A 18 -12.17 6.54 13.40
N PRO A 19 -12.51 5.52 12.60
CA PRO A 19 -13.60 5.63 11.62
C PRO A 19 -14.97 5.60 12.32
N ASP A 20 -15.83 6.54 11.95
CA ASP A 20 -17.25 6.55 12.29
C ASP A 20 -17.95 5.26 11.80
N PRO A 21 -18.58 4.48 12.71
CA PRO A 21 -19.13 3.16 12.40
C PRO A 21 -20.32 3.17 11.43
N ASN A 22 -20.98 4.32 11.22
CA ASN A 22 -22.16 4.43 10.36
C ASN A 22 -21.85 4.68 8.87
N LYS A 23 -20.58 4.87 8.49
CA LYS A 23 -20.14 5.08 7.08
C LYS A 23 -18.86 4.31 6.72
N ALA A 24 -18.42 3.39 7.58
CA ALA A 24 -17.13 2.72 7.47
C ALA A 24 -16.96 1.96 6.14
N GLY A 25 -18.02 1.37 5.60
CA GLY A 25 -17.96 0.59 4.34
C GLY A 25 -17.68 1.43 3.09
N ASP A 26 -18.31 2.60 2.95
CA ASP A 26 -18.03 3.51 1.83
C ASP A 26 -16.68 4.21 1.98
N LEU A 27 -16.29 4.53 3.21
CA LEU A 27 -14.97 5.09 3.51
C LEU A 27 -13.85 4.10 3.23
N GLU A 28 -14.04 2.81 3.51
CA GLU A 28 -13.07 1.76 3.20
C GLU A 28 -12.90 1.59 1.68
N LYS A 29 -14.00 1.60 0.92
CA LYS A 29 -13.95 1.56 -0.55
C LYS A 29 -13.23 2.77 -1.15
N LEU A 30 -13.49 3.97 -0.62
CA LEU A 30 -12.80 5.18 -1.06
C LEU A 30 -11.31 5.12 -0.69
N ARG A 31 -10.98 4.62 0.51
CA ARG A 31 -9.61 4.42 0.95
C ARG A 31 -8.88 3.43 0.05
N GLU A 32 -9.47 2.27 -0.24
CA GLU A 32 -8.89 1.27 -1.14
C GLU A 32 -8.66 1.85 -2.54
N ARG A 33 -9.63 2.59 -3.09
CA ARG A 33 -9.47 3.28 -4.38
C ARG A 33 -8.31 4.28 -4.37
N SER A 34 -8.16 5.07 -3.30
CA SER A 34 -7.03 5.99 -3.17
C SER A 34 -5.69 5.25 -3.08
N LEU A 35 -5.62 4.18 -2.29
CA LEU A 35 -4.42 3.35 -2.15
C LEU A 35 -4.02 2.70 -3.49
N LEU A 36 -4.99 2.19 -4.25
CA LEU A 36 -4.76 1.63 -5.57
C LEU A 36 -4.28 2.69 -6.57
N LYS A 37 -4.80 3.92 -6.49
CA LYS A 37 -4.32 5.01 -7.34
C LYS A 37 -2.85 5.35 -7.07
N GLU A 38 -2.45 5.43 -5.80
CA GLU A 38 -1.04 5.62 -5.43
C GLU A 38 -0.17 4.44 -5.91
N PHE A 39 -0.66 3.21 -5.83
CA PHE A 39 0.04 2.03 -6.32
C PHE A 39 0.29 2.06 -7.84
N GLU A 40 -0.70 2.52 -8.62
CA GLU A 40 -0.52 2.69 -10.07
C GLU A 40 0.61 3.68 -10.39
N GLU A 41 0.77 4.75 -9.61
CA GLU A 41 1.89 5.68 -9.77
C GLU A 41 3.25 4.98 -9.51
N TYR A 42 3.31 4.05 -8.56
CA TYR A 42 4.51 3.25 -8.28
C TYR A 42 4.81 2.22 -9.38
N LYS A 43 3.77 1.70 -10.04
CA LYS A 43 3.92 0.84 -11.21
C LYS A 43 4.51 1.63 -12.38
N SER A 44 3.93 2.80 -12.69
CA SER A 44 4.31 3.66 -13.81
C SER A 44 5.62 4.41 -13.61
N THR A 45 6.14 4.55 -12.39
CA THR A 45 7.41 5.25 -12.17
C THR A 45 8.57 4.53 -12.86
N SER A 46 9.39 5.29 -13.60
CA SER A 46 10.64 4.82 -14.19
C SER A 46 11.77 4.72 -13.16
N GLN A 47 11.53 5.12 -11.91
CA GLN A 47 12.51 5.03 -10.84
C GLN A 47 12.82 3.57 -10.51
N LYS A 48 14.11 3.23 -10.46
CA LYS A 48 14.59 1.90 -10.06
C LYS A 48 14.31 1.57 -8.59
N ARG A 49 14.16 2.58 -7.73
CA ARG A 49 13.89 2.42 -6.29
C ARG A 49 12.88 3.45 -5.78
N LEU A 50 11.87 2.98 -5.06
CA LEU A 50 10.89 3.81 -4.36
C LEU A 50 11.49 4.32 -3.06
N LYS A 51 11.72 5.64 -2.97
CA LYS A 51 12.27 6.28 -1.75
C LYS A 51 11.19 6.70 -0.76
N VAL A 52 10.01 7.07 -1.27
CA VAL A 52 8.87 7.53 -0.46
C VAL A 52 7.64 6.85 -1.02
N PHE A 53 7.04 5.97 -0.22
CA PHE A 53 5.83 5.24 -0.59
C PHE A 53 5.04 4.88 0.66
N ARG A 54 3.74 4.63 0.48
CA ARG A 54 2.88 4.12 1.55
C ARG A 54 2.82 2.60 1.49
N ILE A 55 3.21 1.93 2.58
CA ILE A 55 3.16 0.47 2.68
C ILE A 55 1.75 -0.06 2.46
N GLU A 56 0.72 0.65 2.96
CA GLU A 56 -0.68 0.26 2.75
C GLU A 56 -1.08 0.26 1.27
N ALA A 57 -0.54 1.19 0.47
CA ALA A 57 -0.81 1.26 -0.97
C ALA A 57 -0.17 0.08 -1.71
N VAL A 58 1.06 -0.28 -1.33
CA VAL A 58 1.73 -1.46 -1.86
C VAL A 58 0.95 -2.73 -1.50
N ARG A 59 0.51 -2.89 -0.24
CA ARG A 59 -0.27 -4.06 0.18
C ARG A 59 -1.59 -4.18 -0.58
N ALA A 60 -2.33 -3.07 -0.74
CA ALA A 60 -3.57 -3.04 -1.51
C ALA A 60 -3.33 -3.41 -2.98
N GLY A 61 -2.28 -2.85 -3.57
CA GLY A 61 -1.83 -3.15 -4.93
C GLY A 61 -1.44 -4.61 -5.13
N PHE A 62 -0.66 -5.18 -4.22
CA PHE A 62 -0.24 -6.59 -4.28
C PHE A 62 -1.43 -7.53 -4.14
N ARG A 63 -2.34 -7.25 -3.20
CA ARG A 63 -3.58 -8.02 -3.07
C ARG A 63 -4.40 -8.00 -4.35
N LYS A 64 -4.56 -6.82 -4.97
CA LYS A 64 -5.31 -6.68 -6.21
C LYS A 64 -4.61 -7.41 -7.37
N ALA A 65 -3.31 -7.16 -7.57
CA ALA A 65 -2.52 -7.82 -8.60
C ALA A 65 -2.55 -9.36 -8.44
N TRP A 66 -2.53 -9.86 -7.20
CA TRP A 66 -2.67 -11.28 -6.94
C TRP A 66 -4.05 -11.83 -7.35
N GLN A 67 -5.12 -11.13 -7.01
CA GLN A 67 -6.49 -11.50 -7.42
C GLN A 67 -6.66 -11.50 -8.95
N GLU A 68 -5.92 -10.62 -9.64
CA GLU A 68 -5.89 -10.54 -11.10
C GLU A 68 -4.85 -11.49 -11.74
N HIS A 69 -4.14 -12.28 -10.93
CA HIS A 69 -3.02 -13.13 -11.35
C HIS A 69 -1.88 -12.37 -12.07
N ASP A 70 -1.75 -11.07 -11.83
CA ASP A 70 -0.68 -10.20 -12.34
C ASP A 70 0.55 -10.28 -11.43
N TYR A 71 1.14 -11.48 -11.36
CA TYR A 71 2.38 -11.74 -10.62
C TYR A 71 3.58 -10.90 -11.11
N PRO A 72 3.75 -10.62 -12.42
CA PRO A 72 4.85 -9.77 -12.90
C PRO A 72 4.81 -8.37 -12.30
N THR A 73 3.61 -7.77 -12.12
CA THR A 73 3.49 -6.47 -11.46
C THR A 73 3.94 -6.52 -9.99
N ILE A 74 3.61 -7.58 -9.26
CA ILE A 74 4.05 -7.76 -7.87
C ILE A 74 5.58 -7.81 -7.80
N ILE A 75 6.22 -8.63 -8.64
CA ILE A 75 7.68 -8.77 -8.70
C ILE A 75 8.34 -7.44 -9.08
N ALA A 76 7.84 -6.78 -10.12
CA ALA A 76 8.42 -5.53 -10.62
C ALA A 76 8.37 -4.41 -9.58
N VAL A 77 7.26 -4.29 -8.83
CA VAL A 77 7.14 -3.27 -7.78
C VAL A 77 7.93 -3.68 -6.54
N ALA A 78 7.92 -4.96 -6.14
CA ALA A 78 8.73 -5.45 -5.01
C ALA A 78 10.23 -5.19 -5.22
N ARG A 79 10.76 -5.41 -6.43
CA ARG A 79 12.17 -5.11 -6.77
C ARG A 79 12.52 -3.62 -6.65
N LYS A 80 11.54 -2.71 -6.71
CA LYS A 80 11.73 -1.27 -6.49
C LYS A 80 11.70 -0.90 -5.00
N ILE A 81 11.17 -1.76 -4.14
CA ILE A 81 11.08 -1.53 -2.69
C ILE A 81 12.42 -1.93 -2.04
N PRO A 82 12.94 -1.16 -1.07
CA PRO A 82 14.13 -1.57 -0.32
C PRO A 82 13.89 -2.90 0.41
N ASP A 83 14.81 -3.86 0.29
CA ASP A 83 14.71 -5.19 0.92
C ASP A 83 14.41 -5.13 2.42
N ALA A 84 14.99 -4.16 3.14
CA ALA A 84 14.71 -3.95 4.56
C ALA A 84 13.19 -3.76 4.82
N VAL A 85 12.54 -2.91 4.02
CA VAL A 85 11.10 -2.64 4.17
C VAL A 85 10.26 -3.84 3.75
N LEU A 86 10.70 -4.57 2.71
CA LEU A 86 10.03 -5.79 2.27
C LEU A 86 10.06 -6.87 3.35
N GLN A 87 11.21 -7.04 4.02
CA GLN A 87 11.40 -8.01 5.10
C GLN A 87 10.70 -7.61 6.41
N GLU A 88 10.58 -6.30 6.68
CA GLU A 88 9.81 -5.80 7.83
C GLU A 88 8.31 -6.10 7.72
N ASP A 89 7.81 -6.30 6.50
CA ASP A 89 6.40 -6.56 6.22
C ASP A 89 6.15 -8.01 5.78
N PRO A 90 5.66 -8.90 6.68
CA PRO A 90 5.49 -10.31 6.35
C PRO A 90 4.46 -10.54 5.23
N LYS A 91 3.51 -9.62 5.03
CA LYS A 91 2.52 -9.76 3.94
C LYS A 91 3.14 -9.41 2.59
N LEU A 92 3.95 -8.36 2.52
CA LEU A 92 4.62 -8.00 1.27
C LEU A 92 5.63 -9.07 0.86
N LEU A 93 6.41 -9.59 1.82
CA LEU A 93 7.33 -10.69 1.58
C LEU A 93 6.59 -11.93 1.06
N MET A 94 5.50 -12.34 1.72
CA MET A 94 4.68 -13.48 1.29
C MET A 94 4.19 -13.31 -0.15
N TRP A 95 3.64 -12.15 -0.51
CA TRP A 95 3.16 -11.91 -1.88
C TRP A 95 4.29 -11.97 -2.90
N TYR A 96 5.47 -11.44 -2.55
CA TYR A 96 6.63 -11.49 -3.43
C TYR A 96 7.11 -12.93 -3.66
N ASP A 97 7.33 -13.70 -2.58
CA ASP A 97 7.78 -15.10 -2.68
C ASP A 97 6.79 -15.95 -3.48
N GLN A 98 5.50 -15.76 -3.23
CA GLN A 98 4.45 -16.46 -3.96
C GLN A 98 4.40 -16.04 -5.44
N ALA A 99 4.57 -14.76 -5.74
CA ALA A 99 4.58 -14.26 -7.11
C ALA A 99 5.80 -14.81 -7.88
N ILE A 100 6.99 -14.81 -7.29
CA ILE A 100 8.21 -15.41 -7.85
C ILE A 100 7.98 -16.90 -8.17
N THR A 101 7.48 -17.66 -7.19
CA THR A 101 7.18 -19.09 -7.35
C THR A 101 6.17 -19.35 -8.47
N ARG A 102 5.17 -18.47 -8.65
CA ARG A 102 4.12 -18.61 -9.67
C ARG A 102 4.55 -18.10 -11.05
N SER A 103 5.44 -17.11 -11.10
CA SER A 103 5.98 -16.57 -12.34
C SER A 103 7.06 -17.46 -12.96
N GLY A 104 7.64 -18.38 -12.18
CA GLY A 104 8.71 -19.26 -12.65
C GLY A 104 10.03 -18.54 -12.95
N GLU A 105 10.20 -17.31 -12.42
CA GLU A 105 11.51 -16.65 -12.37
C GLU A 105 12.27 -17.24 -11.18
N ASP A 106 13.13 -18.23 -11.43
CA ASP A 106 14.21 -18.66 -10.51
C ASP A 106 15.48 -17.83 -10.77
#